data_AF-A0A2K9NV72-F1
#
_entry.id   AF-A0A2K9NV72-F1
#
_cell.length_a   1.000
_cell.length_b   1.000
_cell.length_c   1.000
_cell.angle_alpha   90.00
_cell.angle_beta   90.00
_cell.angle_gamma   90.00
#
_symmetry.space_group_name_H-M   'P 1'
#
loop_
_entity.id
_entity.type
_entity.pdbx_description
1 polymer ?
#
loop_
_entity_poly.entity_id
_entity_poly.type
_entity_poly.pdbx_seq_one_letter_code
_entity_poly.pdbx_strand_id
1 'polypeptide(L)'
;MMGFHQPFKSTAKEKLLREKVNADNSVLHLIGAYCTCSVKVVNHLVKRSPLNSISEKVIIIGENKDLLQQLKKGGYVVEELSSEVAYKNYSINVLPQMIIYEKNNIKYSGGYSKKRSPASETDFEDVAIINNSFKNTKSEALPIFGCANGENNKKQMDPLKLKYQD
;
A
#
# COMPACT_ATOMS: atom_id res chain seq x y z
N MET A 1 16.37 -23.36 1.92
CA MET A 1 16.87 -22.05 2.39
C MET A 1 15.69 -21.16 2.72
N MET A 2 15.42 -20.93 4.02
CA MET A 2 14.43 -19.95 4.45
C MET A 2 15.05 -18.57 4.31
N GLY A 3 14.73 -17.87 3.23
CA GLY A 3 15.11 -16.47 3.06
C GLY A 3 14.43 -15.64 4.14
N PHE A 4 15.20 -15.23 5.16
CA PHE A 4 14.81 -14.19 6.09
C PHE A 4 14.63 -12.91 5.27
N HIS A 5 13.38 -12.50 5.04
CA HIS A 5 13.06 -11.17 4.54
C HIS A 5 12.40 -10.46 5.72
N GLN A 6 13.16 -9.57 6.35
CA GLN A 6 12.65 -8.73 7.42
C GLN A 6 11.50 -7.86 6.88
N PRO A 7 10.52 -7.52 7.73
CA PRO A 7 9.59 -6.43 7.45
C PRO A 7 10.34 -5.20 6.92
N PHE A 8 9.94 -4.69 5.76
CA PHE A 8 10.59 -3.51 5.20
C PHE A 8 10.13 -2.27 5.96
N LYS A 9 11.08 -1.39 6.29
CA LYS A 9 10.76 -0.02 6.70
C LYS A 9 10.42 0.77 5.45
N SER A 10 9.25 1.40 5.43
CA SER A 10 8.92 2.34 4.36
C SER A 10 9.84 3.55 4.44
N THR A 11 10.33 3.99 3.28
CA THR A 11 11.03 5.28 3.14
C THR A 11 10.14 6.32 2.46
N ALA A 12 8.85 6.03 2.31
CA ALA A 12 7.93 6.93 1.65
C ALA A 12 7.91 8.30 2.34
N LYS A 13 7.94 9.37 1.55
CA LYS A 13 7.74 10.75 2.01
C LYS A 13 6.24 10.97 2.25
N GLU A 14 5.72 10.30 3.28
CA GLU A 14 4.29 10.26 3.62
C GLU A 14 3.68 11.65 3.82
N LYS A 15 4.45 12.62 4.32
CA LYS A 15 3.99 14.01 4.42
C LYS A 15 3.74 14.66 3.06
N LEU A 16 4.51 14.33 2.03
CA LEU A 16 4.27 14.82 0.68
C LEU A 16 3.05 14.12 0.07
N LEU A 17 2.90 12.82 0.28
CA LEU A 17 1.74 12.06 -0.20
C LEU A 17 0.40 12.54 0.38
N ARG A 18 0.41 13.31 1.48
CA ARG A 18 -0.79 13.98 2.01
C ARG A 18 -1.47 14.88 0.99
N GLU A 19 -0.72 15.47 0.05
CA GLU A 19 -1.28 16.32 -1.01
C GLU A 19 -2.19 15.55 -1.98
N LYS A 20 -2.07 14.21 -2.02
CA LYS A 20 -2.85 13.34 -2.92
C LYS A 20 -4.25 13.05 -2.40
N VAL A 21 -4.54 13.38 -1.14
CA VAL A 21 -5.85 13.22 -0.50
C VAL A 21 -6.39 14.58 -0.07
N ASN A 22 -7.69 14.79 -0.17
CA ASN A 22 -8.32 16.10 0.04
C ASN A 22 -9.15 16.18 1.34
N ALA A 23 -9.45 15.05 1.99
CA ALA A 23 -10.20 15.03 3.25
C ALA A 23 -9.29 15.00 4.48
N ASP A 24 -9.78 15.56 5.59
CA ASP A 24 -9.10 15.52 6.88
C ASP A 24 -8.89 14.09 7.37
N ASN A 25 -9.94 13.26 7.29
CA ASN A 25 -9.83 11.84 7.61
C ASN A 25 -9.76 11.05 6.30
N SER A 26 -8.58 10.50 6.01
CA SER A 26 -8.35 9.80 4.75
C SER A 26 -7.41 8.62 4.90
N VAL A 27 -7.59 7.65 4.01
CA VAL A 27 -6.71 6.49 3.84
C VAL A 27 -6.16 6.50 2.42
N LEU A 28 -4.84 6.34 2.32
CA LEU A 28 -4.12 6.22 1.07
C LEU A 28 -3.53 4.81 0.96
N HIS A 29 -3.95 4.09 -0.07
CA HIS A 29 -3.45 2.75 -0.39
C HIS A 29 -2.43 2.87 -1.52
N LEU A 30 -1.18 2.49 -1.28
CA LEU A 30 -0.14 2.40 -2.30
C LEU A 30 -0.03 0.94 -2.76
N ILE A 31 -0.34 0.68 -4.04
CA ILE A 31 -0.49 -0.66 -4.61
C ILE A 31 0.45 -0.81 -5.80
N GLY A 32 1.23 -1.88 -5.88
CA GLY A 32 2.09 -2.16 -7.04
C GLY A 32 1.34 -2.85 -8.16
N ALA A 33 1.50 -2.36 -9.39
CA ALA A 33 0.83 -2.87 -10.59
C ALA A 33 1.08 -4.38 -10.87
N TYR A 34 2.27 -4.89 -10.54
CA TYR A 34 2.71 -6.25 -10.92
C TYR A 34 3.11 -7.12 -9.73
N CYS A 35 2.67 -6.76 -8.53
CA CYS A 35 3.06 -7.45 -7.30
C CYS A 35 1.94 -8.39 -6.82
N THR A 36 2.24 -9.68 -6.64
CA THR A 36 1.26 -10.66 -6.11
C THR A 36 0.72 -10.29 -4.72
N CYS A 37 1.55 -9.68 -3.86
CA CYS A 37 1.10 -9.15 -2.57
C CYS A 37 0.09 -8.00 -2.74
N SER A 38 0.30 -7.14 -3.75
CA SER A 38 -0.64 -6.06 -4.09
C SER A 38 -1.95 -6.59 -4.67
N VAL A 39 -1.92 -7.63 -5.51
CA VAL A 39 -3.14 -8.28 -6.04
C VAL A 39 -4.01 -8.82 -4.90
N LYS A 40 -3.42 -9.44 -3.87
CA LYS A 40 -4.16 -9.91 -2.69
C LYS A 40 -4.85 -8.76 -1.95
N VAL A 41 -4.13 -7.65 -1.74
CA VAL A 41 -4.71 -6.44 -1.13
C VAL A 41 -5.84 -5.88 -2.01
N VAL A 42 -5.66 -5.80 -3.33
CA VAL A 42 -6.72 -5.32 -4.24
C VAL A 42 -7.96 -6.20 -4.17
N ASN A 43 -7.81 -7.52 -4.22
CA ASN A 43 -8.94 -8.45 -4.11
C ASN A 43 -9.72 -8.25 -2.79
N HIS A 44 -9.00 -8.04 -1.69
CA HIS A 44 -9.60 -7.71 -0.41
C HIS A 44 -10.33 -6.36 -0.44
N LEU A 45 -9.66 -5.29 -0.91
CA LEU A 45 -10.24 -3.94 -0.99
C LEU A 45 -11.49 -3.91 -1.87
N VAL A 46 -11.47 -4.54 -3.05
CA VAL A 46 -12.63 -4.58 -3.96
C VAL A 46 -13.84 -5.24 -3.30
N LYS A 47 -13.63 -6.32 -2.54
CA LYS A 47 -14.72 -6.97 -1.79
C LYS A 47 -15.21 -6.10 -0.62
N ARG A 48 -14.28 -5.48 0.10
CA ARG A 48 -14.57 -4.64 1.26
C ARG A 48 -15.34 -3.38 0.85
N SER A 49 -15.01 -2.80 -0.31
CA SER A 49 -15.39 -1.45 -0.75
C SER A 49 -14.89 -0.36 0.21
N PRO A 50 -14.83 0.92 -0.22
CA PRO A 50 -14.49 2.03 0.67
C PRO A 50 -15.45 2.13 1.87
N LEU A 51 -14.93 2.56 3.02
CA LEU A 51 -15.70 2.84 4.21
C LEU A 51 -16.45 4.18 4.04
N ASN A 52 -17.76 4.18 4.26
CA ASN A 52 -18.64 5.33 4.01
C ASN A 52 -18.25 6.63 4.75
N SER A 53 -17.56 6.55 5.88
CA SER A 53 -17.25 7.70 6.74
C SER A 53 -15.85 8.29 6.52
N ILE A 54 -15.07 7.73 5.58
CA ILE A 54 -13.65 8.07 5.41
C ILE A 54 -13.33 8.17 3.91
N SER A 55 -12.54 9.17 3.52
CA SER A 55 -12.09 9.27 2.14
C SER A 55 -10.97 8.27 1.87
N GLU A 56 -11.23 7.25 1.06
CA GLU A 56 -10.22 6.28 0.66
C GLU A 56 -9.77 6.50 -0.80
N LYS A 57 -8.45 6.56 -1.00
CA LYS A 57 -7.82 6.70 -2.31
C LYS A 57 -6.80 5.60 -2.52
N VAL A 58 -6.73 5.08 -3.74
CA VAL A 58 -5.70 4.14 -4.17
C VAL A 58 -4.77 4.80 -5.17
N ILE A 59 -3.47 4.68 -4.96
CA ILE A 59 -2.45 4.99 -5.95
C ILE A 59 -1.84 3.68 -6.42
N ILE A 60 -2.00 3.39 -7.71
CA ILE A 60 -1.33 2.27 -8.37
C ILE A 60 0.05 2.75 -8.84
N ILE A 61 1.09 2.02 -8.47
CA ILE A 61 2.47 2.27 -8.86
C ILE A 61 2.83 1.37 -10.03
N GLY A 62 3.04 1.97 -11.20
CA GLY A 62 3.07 1.31 -12.50
C GLY A 62 1.71 1.32 -13.19
N GLU A 63 1.67 0.91 -14.45
CA GLU A 63 0.45 0.88 -15.26
C GLU A 63 -0.21 -0.50 -15.16
N ASN A 64 -1.48 -0.58 -14.78
CA ASN A 64 -2.26 -1.82 -14.83
C ASN A 64 -3.75 -1.53 -14.97
N LYS A 65 -4.24 -1.62 -16.22
CA LYS A 65 -5.64 -1.31 -16.56
C LYS A 65 -6.64 -2.21 -15.83
N ASP A 66 -6.30 -3.47 -15.59
CA ASP A 66 -7.21 -4.41 -14.94
C ASP A 66 -7.39 -4.06 -13.46
N LEU A 67 -6.30 -3.79 -12.74
CA LEU A 67 -6.37 -3.34 -11.34
C LEU A 67 -7.08 -2.00 -11.23
N LEU A 68 -6.79 -1.05 -12.12
CA LEU A 68 -7.46 0.24 -12.19
C LEU A 68 -8.98 0.07 -12.33
N GLN A 69 -9.43 -0.78 -13.26
CA GLN A 69 -10.85 -1.03 -13.48
C GLN A 69 -11.49 -1.75 -12.30
N GLN A 70 -10.83 -2.75 -11.71
CA GLN A 70 -11.35 -3.49 -10.55
C GLN A 70 -11.58 -2.55 -9.36
N LEU A 71 -10.59 -1.71 -9.02
CA LEU A 71 -10.69 -0.77 -7.91
C LEU A 71 -11.75 0.32 -8.15
N LYS A 72 -11.82 0.87 -9.37
CA LYS A 72 -12.87 1.83 -9.73
C LYS A 72 -14.26 1.22 -9.64
N LYS A 73 -14.45 -0.02 -10.14
CA LYS A 73 -15.72 -0.76 -10.01
C LYS A 73 -16.06 -1.06 -8.55
N GLY A 74 -15.06 -1.27 -7.70
CA GLY A 74 -15.20 -1.41 -6.24
C GLY A 74 -15.49 -0.09 -5.51
N GLY A 75 -15.62 1.04 -6.22
CA GLY A 75 -15.99 2.34 -5.65
C GLY A 75 -14.83 3.22 -5.20
N TYR A 76 -13.58 2.81 -5.40
CA TYR A 76 -12.42 3.60 -4.99
C TYR A 76 -12.13 4.77 -5.94
N VAL A 77 -11.63 5.87 -5.37
CA VAL A 77 -10.90 6.89 -6.12
C VAL A 77 -9.51 6.35 -6.43
N VAL A 78 -9.13 6.28 -7.70
CA VAL A 78 -7.87 5.66 -8.13
C VAL A 78 -7.05 6.60 -9.01
N GLU A 79 -5.76 6.71 -8.72
CA GLU A 79 -4.74 7.40 -9.52
C GLU A 79 -3.63 6.41 -9.89
N GLU A 80 -3.03 6.56 -11.07
CA GLU A 80 -1.82 5.82 -11.47
C GLU A 80 -0.60 6.74 -11.35
N LEU A 81 0.51 6.19 -10.89
CA LEU A 81 1.80 6.87 -10.78
C LEU A 81 2.88 5.95 -11.34
N SER A 82 3.75 6.46 -12.21
CA SER A 82 4.86 5.64 -12.71
C SER A 82 5.80 5.23 -11.57
N SER A 83 6.40 4.05 -11.67
CA SER A 83 7.38 3.56 -10.69
C SER A 83 8.55 4.53 -10.48
N GLU A 84 8.98 5.20 -11.54
CA GLU A 84 10.04 6.20 -11.51
C GLU A 84 9.64 7.41 -10.67
N VAL A 85 8.48 8.01 -10.92
CA VAL A 85 7.99 9.17 -10.17
C VAL A 85 7.73 8.80 -8.71
N ALA A 86 7.12 7.63 -8.47
CA ALA A 86 6.88 7.10 -7.14
C ALA A 86 8.18 6.99 -6.31
N TYR A 87 9.26 6.54 -6.93
CA TYR A 87 10.55 6.41 -6.26
C TYR A 87 11.26 7.76 -6.12
N LYS A 88 11.44 8.51 -7.22
CA LYS A 88 12.22 9.75 -7.22
C LYS A 88 11.58 10.85 -6.37
N ASN A 89 10.27 11.05 -6.51
CA ASN A 89 9.59 12.18 -5.88
C ASN A 89 9.13 11.83 -4.46
N TYR A 90 8.57 10.63 -4.29
CA TYR A 90 7.93 10.22 -3.04
C TYR A 90 8.72 9.17 -2.24
N SER A 91 9.86 8.69 -2.74
CA SER A 91 10.68 7.66 -2.06
C SER A 91 9.89 6.39 -1.68
N ILE A 92 8.85 6.09 -2.45
CA ILE A 92 8.06 4.86 -2.29
C ILE A 92 8.93 3.69 -2.74
N ASN A 93 9.42 2.93 -1.77
CA ASN A 93 10.37 1.83 -1.98
C ASN A 93 9.75 0.46 -1.74
N VAL A 94 8.61 0.37 -1.05
CA VAL A 94 7.95 -0.90 -0.72
C VAL A 94 6.44 -0.79 -0.91
N LEU A 95 5.83 -1.86 -1.42
CA LEU A 95 4.40 -1.99 -1.69
C LEU A 95 3.93 -3.41 -1.34
N PRO A 96 2.68 -3.64 -0.93
CA PRO A 96 1.61 -2.64 -0.75
C PRO A 96 1.66 -1.95 0.62
N GLN A 97 1.43 -0.64 0.67
CA GLN A 97 1.45 0.17 1.88
C GLN A 97 0.08 0.83 2.10
N MET A 98 -0.31 1.00 3.36
CA MET A 98 -1.46 1.77 3.80
C MET A 98 -0.99 2.94 4.65
N ILE A 99 -1.50 4.14 4.37
CA ILE A 99 -1.22 5.34 5.15
C ILE A 99 -2.55 5.95 5.58
N ILE A 100 -2.69 6.30 6.85
CA ILE A 100 -3.89 6.93 7.40
C ILE A 100 -3.53 8.33 7.88
N TYR A 101 -4.31 9.30 7.44
CA TYR A 101 -4.18 10.70 7.82
C TYR A 101 -5.38 11.17 8.65
N GLU A 102 -5.10 11.95 9.68
CA GLU A 102 -6.06 12.82 10.36
C GLU A 102 -5.52 14.26 10.27
N LYS A 103 -6.22 15.11 9.52
CA LYS A 103 -5.77 16.45 9.13
C LYS A 103 -4.39 16.34 8.46
N ASN A 104 -3.34 16.94 9.04
CA ASN A 104 -1.97 16.89 8.53
C ASN A 104 -1.08 15.85 9.23
N ASN A 105 -1.65 15.06 10.14
CA ASN A 105 -0.91 14.08 10.92
C ASN A 105 -1.07 12.69 10.32
N ILE A 106 0.04 11.96 10.24
CA ILE A 106 0.04 10.54 9.91
C ILE A 106 -0.31 9.76 11.18
N LYS A 107 -1.44 9.06 11.16
CA LYS A 107 -1.89 8.19 12.28
C LYS A 107 -1.40 6.77 12.14
N TYR A 108 -1.18 6.33 10.91
CA TYR A 108 -0.68 5.00 10.60
C TYR A 108 0.11 5.02 9.29
N SER A 109 1.16 4.22 9.26
CA SER A 109 1.85 3.86 8.03
C SER A 109 2.41 2.45 8.16
N GLY A 110 1.97 1.54 7.31
CA GLY A 110 2.33 0.13 7.43
C GLY A 110 1.62 -0.77 6.44
N GLY A 111 1.66 -2.08 6.70
CA GLY A 111 0.98 -3.10 5.92
C GLY A 111 -0.49 -3.28 6.29
N TYR A 112 -1.07 -4.40 5.86
CA TYR A 112 -2.48 -4.73 6.09
C TYR A 112 -2.67 -5.96 6.99
N SER A 113 -1.61 -6.72 7.25
CA SER A 113 -1.68 -7.99 7.97
C SER A 113 -0.39 -8.25 8.72
N LYS A 114 -0.49 -8.98 9.84
CA LYS A 114 0.68 -9.55 10.54
C LYS A 114 1.31 -10.71 9.75
N LYS A 115 0.60 -11.29 8.80
CA LYS A 115 1.06 -12.44 8.00
C LYS A 115 1.59 -11.99 6.64
N ARG A 116 2.69 -12.61 6.19
CA ARG A 116 3.28 -12.37 4.86
C ARG A 116 2.36 -12.76 3.71
N SER A 117 1.65 -13.87 3.88
CA SER A 117 0.75 -14.44 2.90
C SER A 117 -0.63 -14.60 3.55
N PRO A 118 -1.41 -13.51 3.66
CA PRO A 118 -2.80 -13.64 4.06
C PRO A 118 -3.50 -14.61 3.10
N ALA A 119 -4.31 -15.49 3.66
CA ALA A 119 -5.01 -16.57 2.97
C ALA A 119 -6.53 -16.42 3.09
N SER A 120 -7.02 -15.69 4.09
CA SER A 120 -8.44 -15.36 4.26
C SER A 120 -8.66 -13.86 4.43
N GLU A 121 -9.90 -13.42 4.23
CA GLU A 121 -10.31 -12.02 4.47
C GLU A 121 -10.08 -11.59 5.93
N THR A 122 -10.19 -12.52 6.88
CA THR A 122 -9.96 -12.27 8.31
C THR A 122 -8.49 -12.05 8.65
N ASP A 123 -7.56 -12.32 7.73
CA ASP A 123 -6.14 -12.03 7.94
C ASP A 123 -5.80 -10.55 7.71
N PHE A 124 -6.69 -9.78 7.09
CA PHE A 124 -6.55 -8.33 6.91
C PHE A 124 -7.08 -7.59 8.13
N GLU A 125 -6.27 -6.70 8.68
CA GLU A 125 -6.56 -5.92 9.89
C GLU A 125 -6.88 -4.45 9.57
N ASP A 126 -7.02 -4.09 8.29
CA ASP A 126 -7.12 -2.70 7.82
C ASP A 126 -8.30 -1.96 8.46
N VAL A 127 -9.50 -2.54 8.51
CA VAL A 127 -10.68 -1.91 9.14
C VAL A 127 -10.45 -1.63 10.63
N ALA A 128 -9.84 -2.58 11.35
CA ALA A 128 -9.54 -2.41 12.76
C ALA A 128 -8.49 -1.31 12.97
N ILE A 129 -7.42 -1.30 12.15
CA ILE A 129 -6.38 -0.28 12.16
C ILE A 129 -6.97 1.10 11.87
N ILE A 130 -7.83 1.21 10.85
CA ILE A 130 -8.49 2.45 10.47
C ILE A 130 -9.34 2.99 11.63
N ASN A 131 -10.21 2.16 12.18
CA ASN A 131 -11.07 2.55 13.30
C ASN A 131 -10.27 2.96 14.54
N ASN A 132 -9.18 2.24 14.85
CA ASN A 132 -8.34 2.53 16.00
C ASN A 132 -7.50 3.80 15.81
N SER A 133 -7.06 4.08 14.57
CA SER A 133 -6.25 5.26 14.23
C SER A 133 -6.98 6.57 14.52
N PHE A 134 -8.29 6.63 14.22
CA PHE A 134 -9.13 7.81 14.47
C PHE A 134 -9.63 7.92 15.92
N LYS A 135 -9.57 6.83 16.70
CA LYS A 135 -9.90 6.85 18.15
C LYS A 135 -8.71 7.26 19.03
N ASN A 136 -7.58 7.64 18.44
CA ASN A 136 -6.29 7.87 19.13
C ASN A 136 -5.81 6.67 19.97
N THR A 137 -6.28 5.47 19.65
CA THR A 137 -5.75 4.22 20.20
C THR A 137 -4.53 3.81 19.39
N LYS A 138 -3.37 3.70 20.04
CA LYS A 138 -2.10 3.36 19.39
C LYS A 138 -2.21 1.98 18.73
N SER A 139 -2.10 1.94 17.40
CA SER A 139 -1.93 0.70 16.65
C SER A 139 -0.47 0.60 16.22
N GLU A 140 0.18 -0.52 16.52
CA GLU A 140 1.53 -0.75 16.02
C GLU A 140 1.51 -0.87 14.49
N ALA A 141 2.47 -0.21 13.83
CA ALA A 141 2.62 -0.31 12.39
C ALA A 141 2.86 -1.77 12.00
N LEU A 142 1.99 -2.32 11.15
CA LEU A 142 2.14 -3.69 10.69
C LEU A 142 3.26 -3.76 9.65
N PRO A 143 3.98 -4.89 9.60
CA PRO A 143 5.00 -5.13 8.59
C PRO A 143 4.45 -4.98 7.17
N ILE A 144 5.22 -4.31 6.29
CA ILE A 144 4.93 -4.24 4.86
C ILE A 144 5.56 -5.46 4.18
N PHE A 145 4.71 -6.38 3.73
CA PHE A 145 5.13 -7.59 3.02
C PHE A 145 4.90 -7.43 1.52
N GLY A 146 5.94 -7.08 0.77
CA GLY A 146 5.84 -7.14 -0.68
C GLY A 146 7.10 -6.74 -1.42
N CYS A 147 6.90 -6.28 -2.65
CA CYS A 147 7.96 -6.08 -3.63
C CYS A 147 8.53 -4.67 -3.53
N ALA A 148 9.83 -4.55 -3.81
CA ALA A 148 10.46 -3.26 -3.90
C ALA A 148 10.01 -2.50 -5.15
N ASN A 149 9.96 -1.18 -5.00
CA ASN A 149 9.82 -0.24 -6.11
C ASN A 149 11.16 0.47 -6.37
N GLY A 150 11.46 0.72 -7.66
CA GLY A 150 12.72 1.29 -8.16
C GLY A 150 13.79 0.26 -8.54
N GLU A 151 14.59 0.55 -9.58
CA GLU A 151 15.57 -0.38 -10.15
C GLU A 151 16.64 -0.86 -9.16
N ASN A 152 17.19 0.04 -8.34
CA ASN A 152 18.23 -0.32 -7.38
C ASN A 152 17.69 -1.28 -6.31
N ASN A 153 16.46 -1.11 -5.86
CA ASN A 153 15.85 -2.05 -4.93
C ASN A 153 15.42 -3.35 -5.61
N LYS A 154 14.97 -3.32 -6.89
CA LYS A 154 14.76 -4.53 -7.69
C LYS A 154 16.05 -5.35 -7.81
N LYS A 155 17.19 -4.71 -8.11
CA LYS A 155 18.52 -5.36 -8.18
C LYS A 155 18.99 -5.91 -6.83
N GLN A 156 18.71 -5.22 -5.72
CA GLN A 156 19.00 -5.76 -4.38
C GLN A 156 18.09 -6.93 -3.99
N MET A 157 16.82 -6.90 -4.38
CA MET A 157 15.84 -7.95 -4.06
C MET A 157 15.95 -9.17 -4.97
N ASP A 158 16.38 -8.98 -6.20
CA ASP A 158 16.50 -10.01 -7.22
C ASP A 158 17.86 -9.87 -7.92
N PRO A 159 18.97 -10.10 -7.18
CA PRO A 159 20.32 -9.99 -7.74
C PRO A 159 20.56 -11.00 -8.88
N LEU A 160 19.74 -12.05 -8.96
CA LEU A 160 19.80 -13.09 -9.97
C LEU A 160 18.87 -12.85 -11.18
N LYS A 161 18.12 -11.73 -11.20
CA LYS A 161 17.16 -11.37 -12.28
C LYS A 161 16.13 -12.46 -12.61
N LEU A 162 15.71 -13.24 -11.61
CA LEU A 162 14.75 -14.34 -11.80
C LEU A 162 13.30 -13.86 -11.87
N LYS A 163 13.02 -12.64 -11.38
CA LYS A 163 11.68 -12.08 -11.24
C LYS A 163 11.51 -10.75 -11.98
N TYR A 164 12.55 -9.90 -12.03
CA TYR A 164 12.54 -8.66 -12.79
C TYR A 164 13.52 -8.79 -13.96
N GLN A 165 13.00 -9.14 -15.14
CA GLN A 165 13.74 -9.08 -16.40
C GLN A 165 13.55 -7.68 -17.01
N ASP A 166 14.64 -7.13 -17.57
CA ASP A 166 14.68 -5.78 -18.14
C ASP A 166 13.72 -5.64 -19.35
#